data_AF-A0A5B2XHR5-F1
#
_entry.id   AF-A0A5B2XHR5-F1
#
_cell.length_a   1.000
_cell.length_b   1.000
_cell.length_c   1.000
_cell.angle_alpha   90.00
_cell.angle_beta   90.00
_cell.angle_gamma   90.00
#
_symmetry.space_group_name_H-M   'P 1'
#
loop_
_entity.id
_entity.type
_entity.pdbx_description
1 polymer ?
#
loop_
_entity_poly.entity_id
_entity_poly.type
_entity_poly.pdbx_seq_one_letter_code
_entity_poly.pdbx_strand_id
1 'polypeptide(L)'
;MTSYQWPGADSGATVLRSRRTWGITVAAVLAATLGVAGCSSGSTPTGQKAAAPNGGDAGKEYRPTGPLMVDTGFRPDKDGFGFQNYGNEAGITNLTPDEMRKLFGDKICADAAAGKCDLTPQAQLWMEEQNAGMNGGHCYGMSVASLLLWKKKMNAADLGGQSTLELVKDNAATQKAIAYTFVHQALPSVKQGTVKGTPNEIVDRLLKELKPDNPETWTIGFYKRDGSGGHAVTPYAVEDNGNGKAEILIYDNNFPKTVQRIEVDRKANTWKYTTAANPNDPAETYEGDASTPPIELLPANPGLPEQPFPLAGAGGSGGGGSNSGTPFLAAKPDGSIPSEVFLEADPRNHGHLLITDSAGHRTGFVNGKLVNEIPGATAEARLMGDWDASPEPVYTIPAGVHFKIALDGKDMKSKDKETVGIIGATFDLAVEDINLNPGEQDVIDPSSDNGGLTYTASKAQSPTITFGATDPHSYYTFTVQNAAVGDNGSIGAHLAPPGQPFTVDASKAGAKGGYTINVEREDDKGVRLFKRQGIALESGDTAAFDYSGWDGGGQTIALAVTHQGKKTTQNLTTE
;
A
#
# COMPACT_ATOMS: atom_id res chain seq x y z
N MET A 1 -20.69 -2.47 -28.97
CA MET A 1 -21.32 -1.74 -27.84
C MET A 1 -21.50 -2.72 -26.70
N THR A 2 -20.50 -2.76 -25.83
CA THR A 2 -20.52 -3.30 -24.47
C THR A 2 -19.29 -2.66 -23.86
N SER A 3 -19.47 -1.49 -23.26
CA SER A 3 -18.45 -0.85 -22.43
C SER A 3 -18.17 -1.77 -21.26
N TYR A 4 -17.00 -2.41 -21.24
CA TYR A 4 -16.49 -3.05 -20.04
C TYR A 4 -16.09 -1.91 -19.10
N GLN A 5 -17.04 -1.43 -18.30
CA GLN A 5 -16.68 -0.75 -17.07
C GLN A 5 -16.01 -1.81 -16.19
N TRP A 6 -14.87 -1.46 -15.60
CA TRP A 6 -14.40 -2.17 -14.41
C TRP A 6 -15.61 -2.29 -13.48
N PRO A 7 -16.10 -3.51 -13.18
CA PRO A 7 -17.04 -3.64 -12.09
C PRO A 7 -16.31 -3.06 -10.90
N GLY A 8 -16.91 -2.07 -10.23
CA GLY A 8 -16.54 -1.78 -8.85
C GLY A 8 -16.70 -3.09 -8.11
N ALA A 9 -15.58 -3.79 -7.96
CA ALA A 9 -15.54 -4.96 -7.13
C ALA A 9 -15.76 -4.41 -5.73
N ASP A 10 -16.80 -4.91 -5.06
CA ASP A 10 -16.81 -5.04 -3.61
C ASP A 10 -15.54 -5.84 -3.24
N SER A 11 -14.38 -5.19 -3.24
CA SER A 11 -13.12 -5.69 -2.68
C SER A 11 -12.93 -5.17 -1.26
N GLY A 12 -14.02 -4.76 -0.60
CA GLY A 12 -14.16 -4.79 0.85
C GLY A 12 -14.18 -6.22 1.37
N ALA A 13 -13.20 -7.05 0.97
CA ALA A 13 -12.79 -8.16 1.77
C ALA A 13 -12.19 -7.53 3.03
N THR A 14 -12.99 -7.46 4.09
CA THR A 14 -12.46 -7.28 5.44
C THR A 14 -11.41 -8.37 5.63
N VAL A 15 -10.14 -8.03 5.46
CA VAL A 15 -9.06 -8.83 6.00
C VAL A 15 -9.18 -8.62 7.50
N LEU A 16 -10.04 -9.41 8.14
CA LEU A 16 -9.85 -9.63 9.57
C LEU A 16 -8.40 -10.05 9.70
N ARG A 17 -7.60 -9.29 10.47
CA ARG A 17 -6.26 -9.71 10.90
C ARG A 17 -6.23 -11.06 11.64
N SER A 18 -7.35 -11.78 11.75
CA SER A 18 -7.36 -13.17 12.19
C SER A 18 -6.61 -14.01 11.16
N ARG A 19 -5.36 -14.35 11.52
CA ARG A 19 -4.39 -15.03 10.65
C ARG A 19 -4.83 -16.40 10.16
N ARG A 20 -5.92 -16.97 10.68
CA ARG A 20 -6.60 -18.17 10.15
C ARG A 20 -8.08 -18.20 10.52
N THR A 21 -8.98 -17.96 9.57
CA THR A 21 -10.31 -18.60 9.59
C THR A 21 -10.34 -19.72 8.57
N TRP A 22 -10.08 -20.95 9.01
CA TRP A 22 -10.49 -22.14 8.27
C TRP A 22 -12.02 -22.17 8.25
N GLY A 23 -12.58 -22.30 7.05
CA GLY A 23 -13.93 -21.86 6.72
C GLY A 23 -15.09 -22.73 7.20
N ILE A 24 -16.29 -22.14 7.09
CA ILE A 24 -17.54 -22.84 6.84
C ILE A 24 -18.36 -21.95 5.88
N THR A 25 -18.35 -22.28 4.59
CA THR A 25 -19.20 -21.67 3.57
C THR A 25 -20.61 -22.26 3.69
N VAL A 26 -21.63 -21.45 3.99
CA VAL A 26 -23.04 -21.81 3.77
C VAL A 26 -23.51 -21.07 2.53
N ALA A 27 -23.67 -21.79 1.44
CA ALA A 27 -24.22 -21.29 0.19
C ALA A 27 -25.73 -21.03 0.34
N ALA A 28 -26.17 -19.79 0.09
CA ALA A 28 -27.56 -19.46 -0.12
C ALA A 28 -27.77 -19.05 -1.59
N VAL A 29 -28.38 -19.94 -2.35
CA VAL A 29 -28.84 -19.72 -3.72
C VAL A 29 -30.14 -18.92 -3.66
N LEU A 30 -30.20 -17.78 -4.35
CA LEU A 30 -31.47 -17.13 -4.68
C LEU A 30 -31.42 -16.57 -6.09
N ALA A 31 -32.12 -17.28 -6.98
CA ALA A 31 -32.45 -16.85 -8.32
C ALA A 31 -33.74 -16.01 -8.31
N ALA A 32 -33.74 -14.89 -9.01
CA ALA A 32 -34.96 -14.31 -9.57
C ALA A 32 -34.61 -13.38 -10.74
N THR A 33 -34.96 -13.83 -11.94
CA THR A 33 -35.08 -13.00 -13.14
C THR A 33 -36.48 -12.39 -13.21
N LEU A 34 -36.58 -11.13 -13.65
CA LEU A 34 -37.48 -10.66 -14.72
C LEU A 34 -37.42 -9.13 -14.80
N GLY A 35 -37.20 -8.61 -16.01
CA GLY A 35 -37.00 -7.19 -16.29
C GLY A 35 -38.27 -6.42 -16.62
N VAL A 36 -38.08 -5.13 -16.88
CA VAL A 36 -39.00 -4.29 -17.67
C VAL A 36 -38.17 -3.31 -18.49
N ALA A 37 -38.51 -3.22 -19.77
CA ALA A 37 -37.98 -2.28 -20.74
C ALA A 37 -38.43 -0.84 -20.44
N GLY A 38 -37.54 0.13 -20.65
CA GLY A 38 -37.86 1.55 -20.63
C GLY A 38 -37.04 2.28 -21.69
N CYS A 39 -37.70 2.65 -22.78
CA CYS A 39 -37.16 3.56 -23.79
C CYS A 39 -36.94 4.95 -23.20
N SER A 40 -35.75 5.54 -23.42
CA SER A 40 -35.59 7.00 -23.36
C SER A 40 -34.45 7.43 -24.28
N SER A 41 -34.86 8.07 -25.36
CA SER A 41 -34.06 8.77 -26.35
C SER A 41 -33.42 10.02 -25.74
N GLY A 42 -32.09 10.11 -25.81
CA GLY A 42 -31.34 11.30 -25.42
C GLY A 42 -30.02 11.36 -26.19
N SER A 43 -29.97 12.23 -27.19
CA SER A 43 -28.89 12.46 -28.14
C SER A 43 -27.53 12.73 -27.48
N THR A 44 -26.56 11.84 -27.72
CA THR A 44 -25.14 12.02 -27.37
C THR A 44 -24.42 12.75 -28.51
N PRO A 45 -23.63 13.82 -28.25
CA PRO A 45 -22.77 14.39 -29.26
C PRO A 45 -21.62 13.40 -29.55
N THR A 46 -21.50 12.99 -30.81
CA THR A 46 -20.43 12.13 -31.31
C THR A 46 -19.11 12.89 -31.35
N GLY A 47 -18.35 12.85 -30.25
CA GLY A 47 -16.90 13.07 -30.28
C GLY A 47 -16.22 11.77 -30.72
N GLN A 48 -15.53 11.79 -31.85
CA GLN A 48 -14.69 10.68 -32.30
C GLN A 48 -13.63 10.36 -31.22
N LYS A 49 -13.66 9.14 -30.69
CA LYS A 49 -12.57 8.56 -29.88
C LYS A 49 -11.31 8.48 -30.77
N ALA A 50 -10.28 9.24 -30.43
CA ALA A 50 -8.94 8.98 -30.95
C ALA A 50 -8.32 7.81 -30.16
N ALA A 51 -7.88 6.76 -30.86
CA ALA A 51 -7.04 5.72 -30.28
C ALA A 51 -5.69 6.32 -29.88
N ALA A 52 -5.02 5.74 -28.86
CA ALA A 52 -3.68 6.13 -28.44
C ALA A 52 -2.72 6.23 -29.65
N PRO A 53 -2.23 7.42 -30.03
CA PRO A 53 -1.26 7.55 -31.10
C PRO A 53 0.11 7.26 -30.50
N ASN A 54 0.55 6.00 -30.66
CA ASN A 54 1.94 5.55 -30.88
C ASN A 54 2.01 4.02 -30.76
N GLY A 55 1.07 3.32 -31.41
CA GLY A 55 1.14 1.87 -31.56
C GLY A 55 2.38 1.49 -32.36
N GLY A 56 3.41 1.01 -31.66
CA GLY A 56 4.43 0.17 -32.30
C GLY A 56 3.75 -1.04 -32.95
N ASP A 57 4.25 -1.44 -34.11
CA ASP A 57 3.80 -2.65 -34.80
C ASP A 57 4.02 -3.87 -33.89
N ALA A 58 2.95 -4.36 -33.25
CA ALA A 58 3.03 -5.53 -32.37
C ALA A 58 3.61 -6.74 -33.13
N GLY A 59 4.71 -7.30 -32.63
CA GLY A 59 5.36 -8.47 -33.22
C GLY A 59 6.11 -8.24 -34.54
N LYS A 60 6.31 -7.00 -34.99
CA LYS A 60 7.30 -6.70 -36.05
C LYS A 60 8.59 -6.21 -35.42
N GLU A 61 9.71 -6.60 -36.03
CA GLU A 61 11.03 -6.08 -35.69
C GLU A 61 11.02 -4.55 -35.88
N TYR A 62 11.16 -3.81 -34.77
CA TYR A 62 11.25 -2.36 -34.82
C TYR A 62 12.45 -1.93 -35.66
N ARG A 63 12.21 -1.00 -36.59
CA ARG A 63 13.25 -0.36 -37.37
C ARG A 63 13.44 1.07 -36.86
N PRO A 64 14.61 1.41 -36.29
CA PRO A 64 14.94 2.78 -35.95
C PRO A 64 14.75 3.71 -37.15
N THR A 65 14.15 4.86 -36.90
CA THR A 65 13.97 5.96 -37.85
C THR A 65 15.18 6.90 -37.92
N GLY A 66 16.02 6.89 -36.87
CA GLY A 66 17.30 7.57 -36.75
C GLY A 66 18.38 6.66 -36.11
N PRO A 67 19.61 7.16 -35.93
CA PRO A 67 20.67 6.40 -35.29
C PRO A 67 20.36 6.17 -33.80
N LEU A 68 20.51 4.91 -33.35
CA LEU A 68 20.51 4.58 -31.93
C LEU A 68 21.78 5.12 -31.29
N MET A 69 21.63 6.05 -30.35
CA MET A 69 22.74 6.59 -29.57
C MET A 69 23.21 5.60 -28.50
N VAL A 70 22.28 4.80 -27.98
CA VAL A 70 22.54 3.73 -27.00
C VAL A 70 21.47 2.64 -27.13
N ASP A 71 21.83 1.39 -26.85
CA ASP A 71 20.93 0.23 -26.87
C ASP A 71 21.46 -0.85 -25.91
N THR A 72 20.62 -1.30 -24.98
CA THR A 72 20.96 -2.38 -24.04
C THR A 72 20.93 -3.76 -24.71
N GLY A 73 20.16 -3.90 -25.79
CA GLY A 73 19.82 -5.17 -26.41
C GLY A 73 18.51 -5.80 -25.91
N PHE A 74 17.85 -5.22 -24.90
CA PHE A 74 16.50 -5.65 -24.47
C PHE A 74 15.48 -5.38 -25.57
N ARG A 75 14.52 -6.29 -25.75
CA ARG A 75 13.45 -6.18 -26.76
C ARG A 75 12.08 -6.50 -26.15
N PRO A 76 11.07 -5.62 -26.27
CA PRO A 76 9.74 -5.85 -25.69
C PRO A 76 9.06 -7.16 -26.13
N ASP A 77 9.29 -7.58 -27.37
CA ASP A 77 8.73 -8.79 -27.98
C ASP A 77 9.49 -10.07 -27.67
N LYS A 78 10.52 -10.01 -26.80
CA LYS A 78 11.36 -11.15 -26.37
C LYS A 78 11.58 -11.20 -24.86
N ASP A 79 11.84 -10.03 -24.28
CA ASP A 79 12.30 -9.87 -22.91
C ASP A 79 11.24 -9.26 -21.99
N GLY A 80 10.16 -8.70 -22.55
CA GLY A 80 8.98 -8.23 -21.82
C GLY A 80 7.99 -9.35 -21.50
N PHE A 81 7.07 -9.10 -20.56
CA PHE A 81 5.97 -10.04 -20.28
C PHE A 81 5.01 -10.12 -21.46
N GLY A 82 4.45 -11.31 -21.67
CA GLY A 82 3.45 -11.57 -22.71
C GLY A 82 2.04 -11.08 -22.40
N PHE A 83 1.81 -10.55 -21.20
CA PHE A 83 0.52 -10.08 -20.68
C PHE A 83 0.62 -8.66 -20.14
N GLN A 84 -0.52 -7.98 -20.09
CA GLN A 84 -0.64 -6.60 -19.66
C GLN A 84 -0.51 -6.47 -18.14
N ASN A 85 -0.04 -5.31 -17.69
CA ASN A 85 -0.24 -4.82 -16.32
C ASN A 85 -1.68 -5.04 -15.83
N TYR A 86 -1.81 -5.30 -14.52
CA TYR A 86 -3.04 -5.76 -13.89
C TYR A 86 -3.12 -5.26 -12.45
N GLY A 87 -4.34 -5.15 -11.91
CA GLY A 87 -4.62 -4.75 -10.53
C GLY A 87 -4.88 -5.96 -9.62
N ASN A 88 -5.62 -5.75 -8.53
CA ASN A 88 -5.96 -6.80 -7.57
C ASN A 88 -7.26 -7.54 -7.95
N GLU A 89 -7.33 -8.04 -9.18
CA GLU A 89 -8.49 -8.83 -9.60
C GLU A 89 -8.59 -10.15 -8.81
N ALA A 90 -9.78 -10.75 -8.77
CA ALA A 90 -9.99 -12.02 -8.08
C ALA A 90 -9.03 -13.11 -8.59
N GLY A 91 -8.31 -13.75 -7.67
CA GLY A 91 -7.33 -14.81 -7.97
C GLY A 91 -5.88 -14.33 -8.14
N ILE A 92 -5.62 -13.02 -8.01
CA ILE A 92 -4.26 -12.50 -7.91
C ILE A 92 -3.69 -12.76 -6.50
N THR A 93 -2.45 -13.26 -6.45
CA THR A 93 -1.67 -13.45 -5.22
C THR A 93 -0.48 -12.49 -5.22
N ASN A 94 -0.54 -11.47 -4.36
CA ASN A 94 0.56 -10.51 -4.17
C ASN A 94 1.57 -11.05 -3.14
N LEU A 95 2.16 -10.19 -2.31
CA LEU A 95 3.11 -10.63 -1.29
C LEU A 95 2.47 -11.60 -0.29
N THR A 96 3.23 -12.61 0.09
CA THR A 96 2.96 -13.49 1.20
C THR A 96 4.08 -13.39 2.25
N PRO A 97 3.93 -14.01 3.43
CA PRO A 97 5.01 -14.05 4.43
C PRO A 97 6.35 -14.58 3.87
N ASP A 98 6.33 -15.45 2.87
CA ASP A 98 7.55 -15.95 2.22
C ASP A 98 8.31 -14.84 1.47
N GLU A 99 7.60 -14.00 0.71
CA GLU A 99 8.20 -12.86 0.01
C GLU A 99 8.69 -11.80 1.00
N MET A 100 7.94 -11.56 2.07
CA MET A 100 8.33 -10.65 3.15
C MET A 100 9.60 -11.13 3.88
N ARG A 101 9.68 -12.42 4.21
CA ARG A 101 10.86 -13.05 4.81
C ARG A 101 12.06 -13.00 3.88
N LYS A 102 11.85 -13.21 2.58
CA LYS A 102 12.90 -13.06 1.57
C LYS A 102 13.42 -11.61 1.49
N LEU A 103 12.52 -10.63 1.58
CA LEU A 103 12.87 -9.22 1.45
C LEU A 103 13.60 -8.69 2.68
N PHE A 104 13.14 -9.06 3.89
CA PHE A 104 13.60 -8.47 5.14
C PHE A 104 14.33 -9.43 6.08
N GLY A 105 14.43 -10.71 5.76
CA GLY A 105 15.05 -11.72 6.62
C GLY A 105 14.17 -12.11 7.82
N ASP A 106 14.72 -12.96 8.68
CA ASP A 106 13.99 -13.61 9.79
C ASP A 106 13.49 -12.66 10.89
N LYS A 107 13.99 -11.41 10.93
CA LYS A 107 13.64 -10.41 11.96
C LYS A 107 12.17 -10.00 11.95
N ILE A 108 11.49 -10.22 10.84
CA ILE A 108 10.06 -9.93 10.64
C ILE A 108 9.16 -11.13 10.97
N CYS A 109 9.74 -12.26 11.38
CA CYS A 109 9.03 -13.50 11.67
C CYS A 109 9.05 -13.74 13.19
N ALA A 110 7.88 -13.84 13.82
CA ALA A 110 7.76 -14.06 15.25
C ALA A 110 8.35 -15.40 15.70
N ASP A 111 8.16 -16.43 14.88
CA ASP A 111 8.51 -17.82 15.13
C ASP A 111 9.68 -18.32 14.26
N ALA A 112 10.56 -17.41 13.85
CA ALA A 112 11.76 -17.72 13.06
C ALA A 112 12.61 -18.85 13.67
N ALA A 113 12.75 -18.86 15.00
CA ALA A 113 13.49 -19.89 15.74
C ALA A 113 12.89 -21.30 15.60
N ALA A 114 11.60 -21.40 15.28
CA ALA A 114 10.90 -22.65 14.97
C ALA A 114 10.95 -23.01 13.48
N GLY A 115 11.70 -22.26 12.66
CA GLY A 115 11.85 -22.46 11.22
C GLY A 115 10.65 -21.98 10.39
N LYS A 116 9.69 -21.29 11.01
CA LYS A 116 8.46 -20.78 10.39
C LYS A 116 8.55 -19.25 10.20
N CYS A 117 7.51 -18.66 9.62
CA CYS A 117 7.37 -17.22 9.53
C CYS A 117 5.91 -16.79 9.58
N ASP A 118 5.40 -16.74 10.80
CA ASP A 118 4.25 -15.91 11.11
C ASP A 118 4.79 -14.46 11.31
N LEU A 119 4.26 -13.48 10.55
CA LEU A 119 4.83 -12.13 10.48
C LEU A 119 4.71 -11.39 11.83
N THR A 120 5.55 -10.41 12.13
CA THR A 120 5.21 -9.47 13.22
C THR A 120 3.96 -8.65 12.83
N PRO A 121 3.20 -8.10 13.78
CA PRO A 121 2.04 -7.26 13.47
C PRO A 121 2.36 -6.11 12.50
N GLN A 122 3.51 -5.45 12.67
CA GLN A 122 3.96 -4.37 11.80
C GLN A 122 4.30 -4.87 10.40
N ALA A 123 4.99 -6.01 10.29
CA ALA A 123 5.32 -6.60 9.00
C ALA A 123 4.06 -7.09 8.27
N GLN A 124 3.07 -7.61 9.00
CA GLN A 124 1.78 -7.97 8.44
C GLN A 124 1.04 -6.74 7.90
N LEU A 125 0.92 -5.67 8.70
CA LEU A 125 0.24 -4.45 8.26
C LEU A 125 0.95 -3.81 7.06
N TRP A 126 2.29 -3.77 7.07
CA TRP A 126 3.05 -3.28 5.93
C TRP A 126 2.81 -4.14 4.67
N MET A 127 2.77 -5.46 4.79
CA MET A 127 2.49 -6.35 3.66
C MET A 127 1.09 -6.11 3.10
N GLU A 128 0.08 -5.99 3.97
CA GLU A 128 -1.32 -5.69 3.60
C GLU A 128 -1.41 -4.37 2.84
N GLU A 129 -0.76 -3.33 3.36
CA GLU A 129 -0.72 -2.00 2.78
C GLU A 129 -0.08 -1.97 1.40
N GLN A 130 1.07 -2.63 1.23
CA GLN A 130 1.71 -2.72 -0.08
C GLN A 130 0.88 -3.54 -1.07
N ASN A 131 0.25 -4.62 -0.60
CA ASN A 131 -0.64 -5.44 -1.43
C ASN A 131 -1.88 -4.66 -1.86
N ALA A 132 -2.48 -3.84 -0.99
CA ALA A 132 -3.59 -2.97 -1.32
C ALA A 132 -3.18 -1.93 -2.38
N GLY A 133 -1.98 -1.34 -2.24
CA GLY A 133 -1.42 -0.40 -3.21
C GLY A 133 -1.24 -0.97 -4.62
N MET A 134 -1.03 -2.29 -4.76
CA MET A 134 -0.96 -2.95 -6.07
C MET A 134 -2.30 -2.99 -6.84
N ASN A 135 -3.42 -2.60 -6.20
CA ASN A 135 -4.70 -2.50 -6.89
C ASN A 135 -4.67 -1.49 -8.05
N GLY A 136 -3.87 -0.42 -7.92
CA GLY A 136 -3.63 0.55 -8.99
C GLY A 136 -2.71 0.03 -10.11
N GLY A 137 -2.18 -1.18 -9.99
CA GLY A 137 -1.37 -1.83 -11.02
C GLY A 137 0.04 -2.18 -10.57
N HIS A 138 0.60 -3.22 -11.19
CA HIS A 138 1.91 -3.80 -10.91
C HIS A 138 3.06 -3.25 -11.79
N CYS A 139 2.85 -2.13 -12.50
CA CYS A 139 3.76 -1.63 -13.55
C CYS A 139 5.24 -1.59 -13.14
N TYR A 140 5.54 -1.09 -11.94
CA TYR A 140 6.91 -1.00 -11.43
C TYR A 140 7.54 -2.39 -11.24
N GLY A 141 6.80 -3.31 -10.63
CA GLY A 141 7.21 -4.70 -10.45
C GLY A 141 7.43 -5.41 -11.78
N MET A 142 6.54 -5.20 -12.76
CA MET A 142 6.72 -5.76 -14.10
C MET A 142 7.95 -5.18 -14.81
N SER A 143 8.22 -3.89 -14.68
CA SER A 143 9.43 -3.26 -15.22
C SER A 143 10.69 -3.89 -14.62
N VAL A 144 10.80 -3.92 -13.29
CA VAL A 144 11.97 -4.47 -12.59
C VAL A 144 12.13 -5.97 -12.84
N ALA A 145 11.06 -6.77 -12.73
CA ALA A 145 11.12 -8.21 -12.98
C ALA A 145 11.58 -8.53 -14.41
N SER A 146 11.08 -7.80 -15.42
CA SER A 146 11.51 -7.99 -16.82
C SER A 146 13.01 -7.71 -17.00
N LEU A 147 13.52 -6.66 -16.36
CA LEU A 147 14.95 -6.30 -16.37
C LEU A 147 15.81 -7.36 -15.68
N LEU A 148 15.36 -7.89 -14.54
CA LEU A 148 16.07 -8.93 -13.81
C LEU A 148 16.08 -10.28 -14.55
N LEU A 149 14.97 -10.65 -15.21
CA LEU A 149 14.91 -11.83 -16.08
C LEU A 149 15.87 -11.69 -17.26
N TRP A 150 15.86 -10.53 -17.93
CA TRP A 150 16.76 -10.24 -19.04
C TRP A 150 18.25 -10.28 -18.63
N LYS A 151 18.60 -9.67 -17.49
CA LYS A 151 19.96 -9.76 -16.92
C LYS A 151 20.28 -11.11 -16.28
N LYS A 152 19.36 -12.07 -16.29
CA LYS A 152 19.50 -13.41 -15.67
C LYS A 152 19.79 -13.35 -14.16
N LYS A 153 19.34 -12.29 -13.49
CA LYS A 153 19.32 -12.16 -12.02
C LYS A 153 18.04 -12.75 -11.41
N MET A 154 17.05 -13.03 -12.25
CA MET A 154 15.85 -13.81 -11.96
C MET A 154 15.74 -14.92 -13.02
N ASN A 155 15.24 -16.09 -12.64
CA ASN A 155 15.13 -17.24 -13.53
C ASN A 155 13.66 -17.53 -13.86
N ALA A 156 13.31 -17.53 -15.16
CA ALA A 156 11.95 -17.80 -15.61
C ALA A 156 11.46 -19.21 -15.21
N ALA A 157 12.37 -20.19 -15.10
CA ALA A 157 12.01 -21.56 -14.72
C ALA A 157 11.41 -21.64 -13.32
N ASP A 158 11.88 -20.79 -12.39
CA ASP A 158 11.35 -20.71 -11.02
C ASP A 158 9.93 -20.10 -10.99
N LEU A 159 9.53 -19.45 -12.08
CA LEU A 159 8.24 -18.78 -12.25
C LEU A 159 7.29 -19.55 -13.18
N GLY A 160 7.72 -20.70 -13.69
CA GLY A 160 6.88 -21.60 -14.50
C GLY A 160 7.00 -21.46 -16.02
N GLY A 161 8.05 -20.83 -16.55
CA GLY A 161 8.30 -20.71 -18.00
C GLY A 161 9.78 -20.84 -18.40
N GLN A 162 10.10 -20.87 -19.69
CA GLN A 162 11.51 -20.89 -20.15
C GLN A 162 12.05 -19.48 -20.46
N SER A 163 11.17 -18.49 -20.64
CA SER A 163 11.49 -17.10 -20.97
C SER A 163 10.44 -16.16 -20.38
N THR A 164 10.73 -14.85 -20.32
CA THR A 164 9.77 -13.85 -19.81
C THR A 164 8.44 -13.87 -20.56
N LEU A 165 8.45 -14.10 -21.88
CA LEU A 165 7.25 -14.17 -22.70
C LEU A 165 6.35 -15.37 -22.39
N GLU A 166 6.93 -16.47 -21.92
CA GLU A 166 6.20 -17.70 -21.60
C GLU A 166 5.57 -17.66 -20.21
N LEU A 167 5.94 -16.69 -19.38
CA LEU A 167 5.31 -16.47 -18.09
C LEU A 167 3.87 -16.01 -18.29
N VAL A 168 2.97 -16.50 -17.45
CA VAL A 168 1.53 -16.21 -17.53
C VAL A 168 1.05 -15.54 -16.25
N LYS A 169 0.15 -14.56 -16.38
CA LYS A 169 -0.42 -13.79 -15.27
C LYS A 169 -1.04 -14.69 -14.20
N ASP A 170 -1.69 -15.78 -14.60
CA ASP A 170 -2.44 -16.65 -13.68
C ASP A 170 -1.54 -17.62 -12.89
N ASN A 171 -0.21 -17.56 -13.09
CA ASN A 171 0.74 -18.33 -12.30
C ASN A 171 1.11 -17.58 -11.00
N ALA A 172 0.82 -18.17 -9.85
CA ALA A 172 1.07 -17.55 -8.54
C ALA A 172 2.56 -17.24 -8.29
N ALA A 173 3.51 -18.02 -8.80
CA ALA A 173 4.94 -17.70 -8.66
C ALA A 173 5.32 -16.46 -9.47
N THR A 174 4.75 -16.31 -10.67
CA THR A 174 4.91 -15.10 -11.49
C THR A 174 4.30 -13.87 -10.79
N GLN A 175 3.07 -13.98 -10.25
CA GLN A 175 2.41 -12.89 -9.51
C GLN A 175 3.25 -12.45 -8.30
N LYS A 176 3.68 -13.41 -7.47
CA LYS A 176 4.50 -13.14 -6.28
C LYS A 176 5.85 -12.52 -6.61
N ALA A 177 6.51 -12.92 -7.70
CA ALA A 177 7.76 -12.30 -8.15
C ALA A 177 7.57 -10.85 -8.63
N ILE A 178 6.45 -10.57 -9.30
CA ILE A 178 6.08 -9.22 -9.72
C ILE A 178 5.74 -8.37 -8.48
N ALA A 179 4.97 -8.89 -7.53
CA ALA A 179 4.66 -8.21 -6.27
C ALA A 179 5.93 -7.93 -5.43
N TYR A 180 6.84 -8.90 -5.32
CA TYR A 180 8.14 -8.75 -4.65
C TYR A 180 8.95 -7.60 -5.24
N THR A 181 9.02 -7.51 -6.57
CA THR A 181 9.76 -6.42 -7.24
C THR A 181 8.98 -5.11 -7.27
N PHE A 182 7.65 -5.13 -7.18
CA PHE A 182 6.82 -3.92 -7.07
C PHE A 182 7.19 -3.13 -5.82
N VAL A 183 7.34 -3.79 -4.67
CA VAL A 183 7.66 -3.09 -3.42
C VAL A 183 9.07 -2.54 -3.35
N HIS A 184 9.94 -2.85 -4.33
CA HIS A 184 11.26 -2.23 -4.40
C HIS A 184 11.18 -0.70 -4.49
N GLN A 185 10.12 -0.13 -5.07
CA GLN A 185 9.93 1.33 -5.12
C GLN A 185 9.76 1.96 -3.73
N ALA A 186 9.28 1.20 -2.73
CA ALA A 186 9.10 1.65 -1.37
C ALA A 186 10.40 1.62 -0.55
N LEU A 187 11.44 0.89 -1.03
CA LEU A 187 12.66 0.66 -0.28
C LEU A 187 13.55 1.92 -0.20
N PRO A 188 14.07 2.26 0.99
CA PRO A 188 15.01 3.38 1.13
C PRO A 188 16.24 3.27 0.23
N SER A 189 16.75 2.06 0.02
CA SER A 189 17.93 1.79 -0.83
C SER A 189 17.68 2.17 -2.30
N VAL A 190 16.49 1.91 -2.81
CA VAL A 190 16.08 2.26 -4.18
C VAL A 190 15.80 3.77 -4.26
N LYS A 191 15.04 4.32 -3.31
CA LYS A 191 14.72 5.75 -3.24
C LYS A 191 15.98 6.63 -3.18
N GLN A 192 16.99 6.24 -2.40
CA GLN A 192 18.28 6.95 -2.34
C GLN A 192 19.07 6.89 -3.65
N GLY A 193 18.87 5.84 -4.44
CA GLY A 193 19.47 5.67 -5.76
C GLY A 193 18.69 6.33 -6.90
N THR A 194 17.45 6.78 -6.65
CA THR A 194 16.59 7.40 -7.67
C THR A 194 17.22 8.68 -8.20
N VAL A 195 17.31 8.77 -9.53
CA VAL A 195 17.77 9.97 -10.23
C VAL A 195 16.56 10.78 -10.64
N LYS A 196 16.36 11.92 -9.98
CA LYS A 196 15.41 12.95 -10.37
C LYS A 196 16.15 14.04 -11.14
N GLY A 197 15.57 14.53 -12.22
CA GLY A 197 16.21 15.56 -13.03
C GLY A 197 15.34 16.01 -14.19
N THR A 198 15.78 17.07 -14.86
CA THR A 198 15.16 17.59 -16.07
C THR A 198 15.20 16.55 -17.20
N PRO A 199 14.36 16.68 -18.24
CA PRO A 199 14.35 15.74 -19.37
C PRO A 199 15.72 15.48 -20.01
N ASN A 200 16.55 16.53 -20.14
CA ASN A 200 17.91 16.41 -20.64
C ASN A 200 18.82 15.59 -19.71
N GLU A 201 18.72 15.80 -18.39
CA GLU A 201 19.53 15.05 -17.42
C GLU A 201 19.17 13.57 -17.40
N ILE A 202 17.87 13.24 -17.58
CA ILE A 202 17.39 11.87 -17.74
C ILE A 202 17.97 11.24 -19.02
N VAL A 203 17.88 11.92 -20.17
CA VAL A 203 18.47 11.42 -21.42
C VAL A 203 19.97 11.22 -21.28
N ASP A 204 20.71 12.19 -20.73
CA ASP A 204 22.16 12.08 -20.55
C ASP A 204 22.53 10.93 -19.61
N ARG A 205 21.72 10.68 -18.56
CA ARG A 205 21.90 9.52 -17.70
C ARG A 205 21.66 8.22 -18.46
N LEU A 206 20.59 8.12 -19.25
CA LEU A 206 20.31 6.93 -20.05
C LEU A 206 21.41 6.64 -21.09
N LEU A 207 21.94 7.67 -21.76
CA LEU A 207 23.07 7.53 -22.70
C LEU A 207 24.32 6.95 -22.03
N LYS A 208 24.54 7.27 -20.75
CA LYS A 208 25.65 6.74 -19.97
C LYS A 208 25.39 5.30 -19.52
N GLU A 209 24.17 5.00 -19.10
CA GLU A 209 23.83 3.81 -18.32
C GLU A 209 23.20 2.66 -19.12
N LEU A 210 22.51 2.90 -20.24
CA LEU A 210 21.82 1.86 -21.04
C LEU A 210 22.78 1.01 -21.89
N LYS A 211 23.94 0.66 -21.34
CA LYS A 211 24.93 -0.16 -22.03
C LYS A 211 24.69 -1.65 -21.74
N PRO A 212 24.89 -2.56 -22.71
CA PRO A 212 24.64 -3.99 -22.52
C PRO A 212 25.43 -4.60 -21.34
N ASP A 213 26.65 -4.11 -21.10
CA ASP A 213 27.58 -4.55 -20.07
C ASP A 213 27.38 -3.86 -18.71
N ASN A 214 26.51 -2.85 -18.62
CA ASN A 214 26.21 -2.23 -17.33
C ASN A 214 25.50 -3.24 -16.41
N PRO A 215 26.02 -3.52 -15.20
CA PRO A 215 25.37 -4.42 -14.26
C PRO A 215 24.10 -3.82 -13.63
N GLU A 216 23.91 -2.50 -13.69
CA GLU A 216 22.69 -1.82 -13.28
C GLU A 216 21.64 -1.79 -14.41
N THR A 217 20.38 -1.80 -14.01
CA THR A 217 19.23 -1.60 -14.89
C THR A 217 18.30 -0.55 -14.31
N TRP A 218 17.60 0.16 -15.18
CA TRP A 218 16.83 1.34 -14.80
C TRP A 218 15.38 1.19 -15.24
N THR A 219 14.47 1.58 -14.36
CA THR A 219 13.05 1.80 -14.65
C THR A 219 12.83 3.30 -14.78
N ILE A 220 12.11 3.74 -15.81
CA ILE A 220 11.59 5.11 -15.87
C ILE A 220 10.28 5.13 -15.09
N GLY A 221 10.19 5.97 -14.07
CA GLY A 221 8.94 6.37 -13.44
C GLY A 221 8.53 7.75 -13.95
N PHE A 222 7.24 7.97 -14.15
CA PHE A 222 6.72 9.31 -14.42
C PHE A 222 5.30 9.51 -13.89
N TYR A 223 4.92 10.76 -13.68
CA TYR A 223 3.62 11.17 -13.14
C TYR A 223 2.98 12.26 -14.00
N LYS A 224 1.70 12.54 -13.81
CA LYS A 224 1.09 13.78 -14.34
C LYS A 224 1.72 14.99 -13.64
N ARG A 225 1.56 16.18 -14.23
CA ARG A 225 2.12 17.42 -13.66
C ARG A 225 1.62 17.74 -12.25
N ASP A 226 0.43 17.28 -11.89
CA ASP A 226 -0.14 17.44 -10.55
C ASP A 226 0.31 16.35 -9.55
N GLY A 227 1.13 15.40 -9.99
CA GLY A 227 1.63 14.27 -9.19
C GLY A 227 0.75 13.02 -9.23
N SER A 228 -0.43 13.08 -9.86
CA SER A 228 -1.34 11.93 -9.96
C SER A 228 -0.94 10.94 -11.09
N GLY A 229 -1.55 9.74 -11.07
CA GLY A 229 -1.49 8.75 -12.15
C GLY A 229 -0.07 8.32 -12.54
N GLY A 230 0.77 7.90 -11.59
CA GLY A 230 2.17 7.56 -11.88
C GLY A 230 2.34 6.24 -12.63
N HIS A 231 3.18 6.13 -13.65
CA HIS A 231 3.45 4.88 -14.38
C HIS A 231 4.94 4.57 -14.47
N ALA A 232 5.27 3.27 -14.53
CA ALA A 232 6.63 2.77 -14.59
C ALA A 232 6.84 1.88 -15.83
N VAL A 233 7.90 2.18 -16.59
CA VAL A 233 8.23 1.53 -17.87
C VAL A 233 9.72 1.20 -17.96
N THR A 234 10.07 0.24 -18.82
CA THR A 234 11.46 -0.23 -18.98
C THR A 234 12.13 0.46 -20.17
N PRO A 235 13.04 1.44 -19.98
CA PRO A 235 13.89 1.95 -21.05
C PRO A 235 14.92 0.92 -21.53
N TYR A 236 15.15 0.88 -22.84
CA TYR A 236 16.18 0.00 -23.40
C TYR A 236 17.08 0.65 -24.47
N ALA A 237 16.67 1.77 -25.06
CA ALA A 237 17.51 2.48 -26.03
C ALA A 237 17.15 3.97 -26.10
N VAL A 238 18.04 4.78 -26.66
CA VAL A 238 17.76 6.17 -27.02
C VAL A 238 18.12 6.39 -28.49
N GLU A 239 17.16 6.91 -29.25
CA GLU A 239 17.27 7.22 -30.68
C GLU A 239 17.40 8.73 -30.89
N ASP A 240 18.30 9.15 -31.79
CA ASP A 240 18.40 10.55 -32.22
C ASP A 240 17.52 10.78 -33.45
N ASN A 241 16.53 11.67 -33.31
CA ASN A 241 15.60 12.02 -34.38
C ASN A 241 15.99 13.34 -35.07
N GLY A 242 17.21 13.83 -34.80
CA GLY A 242 17.76 15.05 -35.36
C GLY A 242 17.16 16.33 -34.76
N ASN A 243 17.74 17.48 -35.12
CA ASN A 243 17.28 18.81 -34.69
C ASN A 243 17.17 19.02 -33.16
N GLY A 244 17.83 18.18 -32.35
CA GLY A 244 17.73 18.22 -30.89
C GLY A 244 16.52 17.45 -30.33
N LYS A 245 15.89 16.58 -31.12
CA LYS A 245 14.86 15.65 -30.68
C LYS A 245 15.47 14.27 -30.42
N ALA A 246 15.10 13.64 -29.33
CA ALA A 246 15.47 12.27 -29.01
C ALA A 246 14.21 11.47 -28.64
N GLU A 247 14.24 10.16 -28.87
CA GLU A 247 13.21 9.24 -28.42
C GLU A 247 13.82 8.21 -27.48
N ILE A 248 13.24 8.06 -26.29
CA ILE A 248 13.59 6.96 -25.39
C ILE A 248 12.69 5.79 -25.76
N LEU A 249 13.28 4.70 -26.24
CA LEU A 249 12.55 3.49 -26.58
C LEU A 249 12.31 2.67 -25.31
N ILE A 250 11.06 2.29 -25.08
CA ILE A 250 10.61 1.64 -23.86
C ILE A 250 9.80 0.36 -24.15
N TYR A 251 9.86 -0.57 -23.20
CA TYR A 251 8.81 -1.55 -22.98
C TYR A 251 7.81 -0.97 -21.97
N ASP A 252 6.61 -0.66 -22.46
CA ASP A 252 5.47 -0.33 -21.61
C ASP A 252 4.68 -1.62 -21.32
N ASN A 253 4.59 -1.98 -20.04
CA ASN A 253 3.88 -3.18 -19.57
C ASN A 253 2.35 -3.11 -19.76
N ASN A 254 1.78 -1.95 -20.11
CA ASN A 254 0.40 -1.82 -20.58
C ASN A 254 0.25 -2.23 -22.07
N PHE A 255 1.34 -2.29 -22.83
CA PHE A 255 1.36 -2.63 -24.26
C PHE A 255 2.37 -3.76 -24.58
N PRO A 256 2.10 -5.00 -24.13
CA PRO A 256 2.99 -6.14 -24.33
C PRO A 256 3.46 -6.32 -25.77
N LYS A 257 4.72 -6.74 -25.96
CA LYS A 257 5.33 -7.05 -27.26
C LYS A 257 5.40 -5.88 -28.24
N THR A 258 5.18 -4.65 -27.78
CA THR A 258 5.27 -3.45 -28.61
C THR A 258 6.41 -2.56 -28.18
N VAL A 259 7.02 -1.88 -29.15
CA VAL A 259 7.97 -0.79 -28.90
C VAL A 259 7.17 0.49 -28.74
N GLN A 260 7.30 1.12 -27.58
CA GLN A 260 6.74 2.43 -27.26
C GLN A 260 7.87 3.47 -27.16
N ARG A 261 7.55 4.76 -27.26
CA ARG A 261 8.55 5.84 -27.30
C ARG A 261 8.12 7.03 -26.46
N ILE A 262 9.04 7.51 -25.63
CA ILE A 262 8.91 8.80 -24.94
C ILE A 262 9.65 9.85 -25.79
N GLU A 263 8.94 10.87 -26.22
CA GLU A 263 9.47 11.95 -27.05
C GLU A 263 10.16 13.00 -26.16
N VAL A 264 11.39 13.38 -26.49
CA VAL A 264 12.16 14.40 -25.76
C VAL A 264 12.63 15.50 -26.72
N ASP A 265 12.32 16.75 -26.39
CA ASP A 265 12.95 17.92 -27.00
C ASP A 265 14.09 18.40 -26.12
N ARG A 266 15.32 18.17 -26.55
CA ARG A 266 16.52 18.54 -25.81
C ARG A 266 16.81 20.04 -25.83
N LYS A 267 16.29 20.78 -26.81
CA LYS A 267 16.45 22.25 -26.89
C LYS A 267 15.45 22.94 -25.96
N ALA A 268 14.20 22.49 -25.97
CA ALA A 268 13.16 22.99 -25.08
C ALA A 268 13.26 22.42 -23.66
N ASN A 269 14.03 21.33 -23.48
CA ASN A 269 14.12 20.55 -22.25
C ASN A 269 12.74 20.07 -21.77
N THR A 270 11.98 19.50 -22.69
CA THR A 270 10.62 18.98 -22.46
C THR A 270 10.52 17.53 -22.87
N TRP A 271 9.58 16.79 -22.30
CA TRP A 271 9.25 15.44 -22.70
C TRP A 271 7.75 15.23 -22.80
N LYS A 272 7.34 14.24 -23.57
CA LYS A 272 5.95 13.83 -23.72
C LYS A 272 5.83 12.32 -23.95
N TYR A 273 4.80 11.72 -23.36
CA TYR A 273 4.36 10.37 -23.69
C TYR A 273 2.84 10.28 -23.60
N THR A 274 2.20 9.80 -24.67
CA THR A 274 0.75 9.60 -24.71
C THR A 274 0.45 8.11 -24.66
N THR A 275 -0.25 7.67 -23.62
CA THR A 275 -0.49 6.24 -23.34
C THR A 275 -1.83 6.03 -22.65
N ALA A 276 -2.24 4.77 -22.46
CA ALA A 276 -3.45 4.40 -21.73
C ALA A 276 -3.14 3.23 -20.79
N ALA A 277 -3.85 3.15 -19.66
CA ALA A 277 -3.75 1.99 -18.75
C ALA A 277 -4.21 0.71 -19.46
N ASN A 278 -5.25 0.83 -20.29
CA ASN A 278 -5.74 -0.21 -21.18
C ASN A 278 -5.63 0.27 -22.64
N PRO A 279 -5.06 -0.53 -23.56
CA PRO A 279 -4.97 -0.19 -24.98
C PRO A 279 -6.31 0.13 -25.66
N ASN A 280 -7.44 -0.28 -25.07
CA ASN A 280 -8.79 -0.04 -25.60
C ASN A 280 -9.43 1.26 -25.09
N ASP A 281 -8.80 1.93 -24.13
CA ASP A 281 -9.30 3.16 -23.51
C ASP A 281 -8.69 4.41 -24.16
N PRO A 282 -9.30 5.60 -23.95
CA PRO A 282 -8.69 6.85 -24.38
C PRO A 282 -7.30 7.01 -23.78
N ALA A 283 -6.36 7.49 -24.59
CA ALA A 283 -5.03 7.80 -24.11
C ALA A 283 -4.98 9.18 -23.47
N GLU A 284 -4.14 9.27 -22.45
CA GLU A 284 -3.80 10.50 -21.75
C GLU A 284 -2.34 10.86 -22.00
N THR A 285 -2.04 12.14 -21.82
CA THR A 285 -0.68 12.66 -22.04
C THR A 285 0.03 12.91 -20.72
N TYR A 286 1.17 12.25 -20.55
CA TYR A 286 2.20 12.63 -19.60
C TYR A 286 3.17 13.58 -20.27
N GLU A 287 3.49 14.67 -19.59
CA GLU A 287 4.42 15.67 -20.11
C GLU A 287 5.07 16.45 -18.97
N GLY A 288 6.25 16.99 -19.25
CA GLY A 288 6.99 17.79 -18.29
C GLY A 288 8.12 18.57 -18.94
N ASP A 289 8.76 19.40 -18.13
CA ASP A 289 9.84 20.29 -18.54
C ASP A 289 10.87 20.45 -17.42
N ALA A 290 11.85 21.34 -17.62
CA ALA A 290 12.91 21.58 -16.64
C ALA A 290 12.43 22.09 -15.28
N SER A 291 11.27 22.77 -15.21
CA SER A 291 10.72 23.36 -13.99
C SER A 291 9.76 22.41 -13.25
N THR A 292 9.07 21.56 -13.99
CA THR A 292 8.26 20.47 -13.45
C THR A 292 8.65 19.17 -14.18
N PRO A 293 9.66 18.44 -13.69
CA PRO A 293 10.06 17.17 -14.29
C PRO A 293 9.44 15.98 -13.52
N PRO A 294 8.18 15.58 -13.80
CA PRO A 294 7.59 14.40 -13.19
C PRO A 294 8.12 13.12 -13.88
N ILE A 295 9.44 13.02 -14.06
CA ILE A 295 10.12 11.87 -14.65
C ILE A 295 11.39 11.57 -13.84
N GLU A 296 11.62 10.30 -13.58
CA GLU A 296 12.73 9.83 -12.74
C GLU A 296 13.24 8.47 -13.21
N LEU A 297 14.48 8.14 -12.82
CA LEU A 297 15.08 6.83 -13.06
C LEU A 297 15.31 6.11 -11.73
N LEU A 298 14.71 4.94 -11.58
CA LEU A 298 14.84 4.09 -10.40
C LEU A 298 15.78 2.91 -10.72
N PRO A 299 16.85 2.68 -9.93
CA PRO A 299 17.77 1.57 -10.12
C PRO A 299 17.20 0.25 -9.57
N ALA A 300 17.49 -0.86 -10.23
CA ALA A 300 16.99 -2.17 -9.78
C ALA A 300 17.90 -2.83 -8.72
N ASN A 301 19.23 -2.71 -8.84
CA ASN A 301 20.15 -3.46 -8.00
C ASN A 301 20.07 -3.14 -6.50
N PRO A 302 19.85 -1.89 -6.06
CA PRO A 302 19.77 -1.59 -4.63
C PRO A 302 18.66 -2.35 -3.89
N GLY A 303 17.61 -2.79 -4.59
CA GLY A 303 16.53 -3.61 -4.03
C GLY A 303 16.81 -5.11 -3.98
N LEU A 304 17.91 -5.60 -4.55
CA LEU A 304 18.21 -7.05 -4.61
C LEU A 304 18.71 -7.66 -3.29
N PRO A 305 19.59 -7.01 -2.51
CA PRO A 305 20.00 -7.53 -1.21
C PRO A 305 18.82 -7.62 -0.24
N GLU A 306 18.97 -8.40 0.84
CA GLU A 306 18.08 -8.32 1.99
C GLU A 306 18.05 -6.87 2.51
N GLN A 307 16.85 -6.38 2.76
CA GLN A 307 16.58 -5.00 3.15
C GLN A 307 16.38 -4.89 4.67
N PRO A 308 16.72 -3.75 5.28
CA PRO A 308 16.16 -3.42 6.59
C PRO A 308 14.64 -3.35 6.47
N PHE A 309 13.93 -3.87 7.47
CA PHE A 309 12.49 -3.65 7.53
C PHE A 309 12.27 -2.15 7.77
N PRO A 310 11.49 -1.45 6.92
CA PRO A 310 11.17 -0.06 7.14
C PRO A 310 10.63 0.09 8.55
N LEU A 311 11.12 1.08 9.29
CA LEU A 311 10.64 1.40 10.64
C LEU A 311 11.06 0.39 11.71
N ALA A 312 11.93 -0.60 11.46
CA ALA A 312 12.40 -1.46 12.54
C ALA A 312 13.16 -0.67 13.63
N GLY A 313 12.72 -0.86 14.90
CA GLY A 313 13.47 -0.51 16.11
C GLY A 313 14.98 -0.72 15.94
N ALA A 314 15.81 0.29 16.25
CA ALA A 314 17.26 0.13 16.37
C ALA A 314 17.58 -0.76 17.58
N GLY A 315 17.33 -2.06 17.43
CA GLY A 315 17.51 -3.09 18.46
C GLY A 315 18.11 -4.38 17.90
N GLY A 316 18.64 -4.37 16.67
CA GLY A 316 19.18 -5.55 16.01
C GLY A 316 20.45 -5.29 15.20
N SER A 317 21.30 -4.37 15.63
CA SER A 317 22.67 -4.24 15.11
C SER A 317 23.64 -4.80 16.14
N GLY A 318 23.69 -6.12 16.28
CA GLY A 318 24.63 -6.78 17.19
C GLY A 318 24.45 -8.29 17.24
N GLY A 319 25.37 -9.02 16.61
CA GLY A 319 25.82 -10.37 17.00
C GLY A 319 24.78 -11.47 17.22
N GLY A 320 24.83 -12.48 16.34
CA GLY A 320 24.35 -13.85 16.52
C GLY A 320 23.55 -14.21 17.79
N GLY A 321 22.28 -14.56 17.57
CA GLY A 321 21.48 -15.36 18.48
C GLY A 321 20.40 -14.59 19.25
N SER A 322 19.17 -15.08 19.13
CA SER A 322 17.97 -14.78 19.92
C SER A 322 17.11 -13.60 19.42
N ASN A 323 15.86 -13.91 19.04
CA ASN A 323 14.73 -13.01 18.76
C ASN A 323 14.38 -12.12 19.97
N SER A 324 15.24 -11.19 20.36
CA SER A 324 14.94 -10.22 21.42
C SER A 324 14.35 -8.95 20.80
N GLY A 325 13.07 -9.02 20.44
CA GLY A 325 12.30 -7.83 20.09
C GLY A 325 12.37 -6.80 21.22
N THR A 326 12.42 -5.51 20.87
CA THR A 326 12.32 -4.43 21.86
C THR A 326 10.92 -4.45 22.46
N PRO A 327 10.77 -4.37 23.81
CA PRO A 327 9.44 -4.38 24.42
C PRO A 327 8.55 -3.24 23.93
N PHE A 328 7.25 -3.49 23.95
CA PHE A 328 6.22 -2.55 23.53
C PHE A 328 6.31 -1.32 24.42
N LEU A 329 6.37 -0.13 23.80
CA LEU A 329 6.57 1.15 24.49
C LEU A 329 7.90 1.27 25.27
N ALA A 330 8.83 0.32 25.14
CA ALA A 330 10.16 0.38 25.75
C ALA A 330 11.22 1.01 24.84
N ALA A 331 10.95 1.09 23.52
CA ALA A 331 11.60 2.11 22.72
C ALA A 331 11.18 3.45 23.32
N LYS A 332 12.14 4.19 23.89
CA LYS A 332 11.84 5.55 24.35
C LYS A 332 11.17 6.28 23.18
N PRO A 333 10.19 7.16 23.44
CA PRO A 333 9.78 8.17 22.46
C PRO A 333 10.93 9.19 22.27
N ASP A 334 12.18 8.73 22.11
CA ASP A 334 13.36 9.56 21.95
C ASP A 334 13.46 10.13 20.53
N GLY A 335 12.49 9.81 19.66
CA GLY A 335 12.43 10.39 18.34
C GLY A 335 13.52 9.86 17.41
N SER A 336 13.84 8.56 17.47
CA SER A 336 14.84 7.96 16.57
C SER A 336 14.25 7.29 15.31
N ILE A 337 12.98 6.87 15.29
CA ILE A 337 12.38 6.15 14.15
C ILE A 337 11.04 6.79 13.75
N PRO A 338 10.87 7.18 12.47
CA PRO A 338 9.65 7.82 12.00
C PRO A 338 8.44 6.88 12.09
N SER A 339 7.24 7.45 11.92
CA SER A 339 6.01 6.69 11.70
C SER A 339 5.62 6.77 10.23
N GLU A 340 5.10 5.67 9.71
CA GLU A 340 4.44 5.64 8.40
C GLU A 340 2.93 5.73 8.61
N VAL A 341 2.25 6.60 7.87
CA VAL A 341 0.80 6.80 7.90
C VAL A 341 0.27 6.64 6.48
N PHE A 342 -0.80 5.87 6.33
CA PHE A 342 -1.37 5.56 5.02
C PHE A 342 -2.89 5.40 5.09
N LEU A 343 -3.51 5.44 3.91
CA LEU A 343 -4.92 5.16 3.69
C LEU A 343 -5.04 4.00 2.70
N GLU A 344 -5.73 2.94 3.10
CA GLU A 344 -6.21 1.90 2.19
C GLU A 344 -7.67 2.19 1.86
N ALA A 345 -7.97 2.39 0.58
CA ALA A 345 -9.28 2.77 0.07
C ALA A 345 -9.38 2.49 -1.44
N ASP A 346 -10.54 2.72 -2.06
CA ASP A 346 -10.68 2.70 -3.52
C ASP A 346 -9.78 3.78 -4.13
N PRO A 347 -8.84 3.44 -5.04
CA PRO A 347 -7.87 4.39 -5.59
C PRO A 347 -8.47 5.48 -6.49
N ARG A 348 -9.77 5.43 -6.82
CA ARG A 348 -10.50 6.40 -7.65
C ARG A 348 -11.55 7.21 -6.87
N ASN A 349 -11.93 6.75 -5.69
CA ASN A 349 -12.94 7.40 -4.85
C ASN A 349 -12.67 7.10 -3.36
N HIS A 350 -11.87 7.95 -2.74
CA HIS A 350 -11.51 7.87 -1.33
C HIS A 350 -11.45 9.26 -0.71
N GLY A 351 -11.54 9.34 0.62
CA GLY A 351 -11.19 10.53 1.39
C GLY A 351 -9.70 10.80 1.36
N HIS A 352 -9.28 11.98 1.83
CA HIS A 352 -7.87 12.33 1.92
C HIS A 352 -7.41 12.49 3.36
N LEU A 353 -6.14 12.17 3.61
CA LEU A 353 -5.54 12.38 4.92
C LEU A 353 -5.01 13.82 5.04
N LEU A 354 -5.19 14.40 6.21
CA LEU A 354 -4.51 15.62 6.64
C LEU A 354 -3.92 15.40 8.02
N ILE A 355 -2.60 15.20 8.06
CA ILE A 355 -1.83 15.02 9.29
C ILE A 355 -1.42 16.41 9.80
N THR A 356 -1.71 16.71 11.06
CA THR A 356 -1.39 17.99 11.70
C THR A 356 -0.57 17.77 12.95
N ASP A 357 0.59 18.41 13.05
CA ASP A 357 1.44 18.33 14.24
C ASP A 357 0.95 19.25 15.38
N SER A 358 1.55 19.11 16.56
CA SER A 358 1.23 19.95 17.73
C SER A 358 1.51 21.45 17.54
N ALA A 359 2.33 21.83 16.56
CA ALA A 359 2.62 23.22 16.21
C ALA A 359 1.67 23.78 15.13
N GLY A 360 0.78 22.95 14.57
CA GLY A 360 -0.17 23.32 13.53
C GLY A 360 0.37 23.22 12.11
N HIS A 361 1.56 22.66 11.89
CA HIS A 361 2.03 22.32 10.55
C HIS A 361 1.26 21.14 10.00
N ARG A 362 1.04 21.12 8.67
CA ARG A 362 0.20 20.13 8.01
C ARG A 362 0.93 19.37 6.92
N THR A 363 0.71 18.06 6.83
CA THR A 363 1.14 17.22 5.71
C THR A 363 -0.04 16.37 5.25
N GLY A 364 -0.38 16.41 3.97
CA GLY A 364 -1.59 15.78 3.42
C GLY A 364 -2.35 16.70 2.47
N PHE A 365 -3.63 16.46 2.23
CA PHE A 365 -4.40 17.29 1.28
C PHE A 365 -5.18 18.42 1.96
N VAL A 366 -5.13 19.60 1.34
CA VAL A 366 -5.93 20.76 1.69
C VAL A 366 -6.58 21.30 0.41
N ASN A 367 -7.90 21.18 0.31
CA ASN A 367 -8.68 21.57 -0.89
C ASN A 367 -8.12 20.93 -2.18
N GLY A 368 -7.93 19.61 -2.17
CA GLY A 368 -7.40 18.85 -3.32
C GLY A 368 -5.93 19.10 -3.66
N LYS A 369 -5.18 19.82 -2.81
CA LYS A 369 -3.74 20.06 -3.02
C LYS A 369 -2.92 19.45 -1.89
N LEU A 370 -1.91 18.67 -2.28
CA LEU A 370 -0.93 18.15 -1.35
C LEU A 370 -0.10 19.29 -0.75
N VAL A 371 -0.06 19.36 0.58
CA VAL A 371 0.81 20.23 1.37
C VAL A 371 1.77 19.36 2.18
N ASN A 372 2.98 19.86 2.45
CA ASN A 372 3.97 19.17 3.27
C ASN A 372 4.75 20.20 4.11
N GLU A 373 4.14 20.61 5.22
CA GLU A 373 4.61 21.68 6.10
C GLU A 373 5.27 21.14 7.39
N ILE A 374 5.00 19.88 7.77
CA ILE A 374 5.62 19.26 8.96
C ILE A 374 7.13 19.08 8.69
N PRO A 375 8.02 19.68 9.50
CA PRO A 375 9.46 19.65 9.23
C PRO A 375 10.00 18.22 9.19
N GLY A 376 10.52 17.80 8.03
CA GLY A 376 11.11 16.48 7.81
C GLY A 376 10.12 15.39 7.39
N ALA A 377 8.82 15.69 7.32
CA ALA A 377 7.84 14.75 6.81
C ALA A 377 7.98 14.58 5.28
N THR A 378 7.59 13.41 4.78
CA THR A 378 7.48 13.13 3.35
C THR A 378 6.08 12.64 3.00
N ALA A 379 5.68 12.87 1.76
CA ALA A 379 4.46 12.35 1.15
C ALA A 379 4.86 11.74 -0.19
N GLU A 380 4.68 10.43 -0.32
CA GLU A 380 5.25 9.67 -1.43
C GLU A 380 4.16 8.92 -2.19
N ALA A 381 3.96 9.32 -3.44
CA ALA A 381 3.07 8.63 -4.36
C ALA A 381 3.76 7.39 -4.94
N ARG A 382 3.01 6.30 -5.08
CA ARG A 382 3.48 5.07 -5.73
C ARG A 382 3.31 5.16 -7.26
N LEU A 383 4.21 4.50 -7.98
CA LEU A 383 4.07 4.23 -9.40
C LEU A 383 3.14 3.03 -9.58
N MET A 384 1.98 3.29 -10.18
CA MET A 384 0.91 2.32 -10.38
C MET A 384 0.21 2.62 -11.71
N GLY A 385 0.27 1.69 -12.66
CA GLY A 385 0.08 1.99 -14.09
C GLY A 385 -1.34 2.36 -14.53
N ASP A 386 -2.21 2.71 -13.59
CA ASP A 386 -3.55 3.20 -13.77
C ASP A 386 -3.61 4.73 -13.66
N TRP A 387 -3.99 5.40 -14.75
CA TRP A 387 -3.88 6.85 -14.87
C TRP A 387 -5.08 7.59 -14.27
N ASP A 388 -6.22 6.93 -14.10
CA ASP A 388 -7.41 7.51 -13.47
C ASP A 388 -7.48 7.20 -11.97
N ALA A 389 -6.60 6.32 -11.49
CA ALA A 389 -6.29 6.11 -10.09
C ALA A 389 -5.41 7.26 -9.55
N SER A 390 -5.74 7.73 -8.36
CA SER A 390 -4.97 8.72 -7.62
C SER A 390 -5.02 8.41 -6.13
N PRO A 391 -4.57 7.22 -5.69
CA PRO A 391 -4.65 6.85 -4.29
C PRO A 391 -3.84 7.77 -3.42
N GLU A 392 -4.16 7.71 -2.14
CA GLU A 392 -3.47 8.46 -1.12
C GLU A 392 -1.96 8.16 -1.11
N PRO A 393 -1.10 9.19 -1.01
CA PRO A 393 0.31 9.00 -0.75
C PRO A 393 0.56 8.30 0.59
N VAL A 394 1.72 7.65 0.70
CA VAL A 394 2.23 7.23 1.99
C VAL A 394 2.96 8.40 2.65
N TYR A 395 2.66 8.65 3.91
CA TYR A 395 3.27 9.73 4.67
C TYR A 395 4.29 9.19 5.65
N THR A 396 5.51 9.73 5.63
CA THR A 396 6.49 9.48 6.69
C THR A 396 6.50 10.68 7.62
N ILE A 397 6.17 10.48 8.90
CA ILE A 397 6.19 11.50 9.93
C ILE A 397 7.45 11.31 10.79
N PRO A 398 8.27 12.36 10.99
CA PRO A 398 9.48 12.25 11.78
C PRO A 398 9.21 11.80 13.20
N ALA A 399 10.18 11.08 13.72
CA ALA A 399 10.14 10.53 15.05
C ALA A 399 10.02 11.64 16.11
N GLY A 400 9.24 11.39 17.17
CA GLY A 400 9.02 12.34 18.26
C GLY A 400 8.03 13.47 17.94
N VAL A 401 7.47 13.50 16.74
CA VAL A 401 6.37 14.40 16.38
C VAL A 401 5.05 13.76 16.80
N HIS A 402 4.32 14.41 17.72
CA HIS A 402 2.93 14.07 17.98
C HIS A 402 2.04 14.75 16.93
N PHE A 403 1.05 14.01 16.42
CA PHE A 403 0.18 14.46 15.35
C PHE A 403 -1.24 13.92 15.51
N LYS A 404 -2.18 14.54 14.80
CA LYS A 404 -3.54 14.05 14.56
C LYS A 404 -3.77 13.86 13.07
N ILE A 405 -4.67 12.97 12.72
CA ILE A 405 -5.06 12.68 11.34
C ILE A 405 -6.53 13.05 11.18
N ALA A 406 -6.83 13.98 10.28
CA ALA A 406 -8.18 14.14 9.76
C ALA A 406 -8.32 13.28 8.51
N LEU A 407 -9.41 12.53 8.43
CA LEU A 407 -9.82 11.81 7.23
C LEU A 407 -10.98 12.58 6.58
N ASP A 408 -10.70 13.24 5.46
CA ASP A 408 -11.59 14.21 4.82
C ASP A 408 -12.27 13.62 3.57
N GLY A 409 -13.57 13.35 3.68
CA GLY A 409 -14.40 12.85 2.60
C GLY A 409 -15.04 13.94 1.73
N LYS A 410 -14.66 15.21 1.87
CA LYS A 410 -15.32 16.34 1.19
C LYS A 410 -15.32 16.24 -0.34
N ASP A 411 -14.25 15.73 -0.92
CA ASP A 411 -14.07 15.64 -2.38
C ASP A 411 -14.48 14.27 -2.95
N MET A 412 -15.00 13.35 -2.11
CA MET A 412 -15.51 12.05 -2.54
C MET A 412 -16.78 12.20 -3.38
N LYS A 413 -16.96 11.27 -4.33
CA LYS A 413 -18.13 11.21 -5.21
C LYS A 413 -19.19 10.24 -4.70
N SER A 414 -18.75 9.20 -4.01
CA SER A 414 -19.60 8.18 -3.41
C SER A 414 -19.02 7.74 -2.07
N LYS A 415 -19.83 7.05 -1.27
CA LYS A 415 -19.36 6.37 -0.07
C LYS A 415 -18.26 5.36 -0.42
N ASP A 416 -17.25 5.26 0.43
CA ASP A 416 -16.26 4.19 0.39
C ASP A 416 -16.07 3.54 1.77
N LYS A 417 -15.41 2.39 1.81
CA LYS A 417 -14.92 1.77 3.04
C LYS A 417 -13.41 1.95 3.13
N GLU A 418 -12.97 2.61 4.18
CA GLU A 418 -11.59 3.06 4.32
C GLU A 418 -10.90 2.48 5.56
N THR A 419 -9.58 2.38 5.47
CA THR A 419 -8.70 1.98 6.58
C THR A 419 -7.56 2.98 6.71
N VAL A 420 -7.41 3.57 7.90
CA VAL A 420 -6.25 4.42 8.23
C VAL A 420 -5.29 3.62 9.08
N GLY A 421 -4.06 3.44 8.59
CA GLY A 421 -3.00 2.71 9.28
C GLY A 421 -1.85 3.60 9.71
N ILE A 422 -1.21 3.23 10.83
CA ILE A 422 0.01 3.85 11.35
C ILE A 422 0.98 2.75 11.73
N ILE A 423 2.16 2.73 11.13
CA ILE A 423 3.23 1.81 11.50
C ILE A 423 4.32 2.62 12.21
N GLY A 424 4.65 2.21 13.43
CA GLY A 424 5.78 2.72 14.18
C GLY A 424 6.78 1.60 14.50
N ALA A 425 7.82 1.95 15.26
CA ALA A 425 8.95 1.05 15.44
C ALA A 425 8.67 -0.24 16.21
N THR A 426 7.79 -0.14 17.19
CA THR A 426 7.44 -1.23 18.11
C THR A 426 5.94 -1.44 18.19
N PHE A 427 5.17 -0.76 17.35
CA PHE A 427 3.72 -0.74 17.39
C PHE A 427 3.16 -0.51 15.99
N ASP A 428 1.93 -0.94 15.79
CA ASP A 428 1.10 -0.46 14.70
C ASP A 428 -0.33 -0.22 15.19
N LEU A 429 -1.01 0.70 14.54
CA LEU A 429 -2.37 1.12 14.84
C LEU A 429 -3.16 1.11 13.55
N ALA A 430 -4.40 0.65 13.60
CA ALA A 430 -5.31 0.81 12.48
C ALA A 430 -6.73 1.12 12.95
N VAL A 431 -7.41 1.98 12.21
CA VAL A 431 -8.86 2.12 12.24
C VAL A 431 -9.38 1.65 10.89
N GLU A 432 -10.04 0.50 10.91
CA GLU A 432 -10.52 -0.25 9.75
C GLU A 432 -12.04 -0.16 9.65
N ASP A 433 -12.60 -0.50 8.48
CA ASP A 433 -14.04 -0.49 8.22
C ASP A 433 -14.71 0.89 8.45
N ILE A 434 -13.97 1.99 8.23
CA ILE A 434 -14.52 3.35 8.27
C ILE A 434 -15.47 3.53 7.10
N ASN A 435 -16.73 3.86 7.37
CA ASN A 435 -17.74 4.03 6.33
C ASN A 435 -17.90 5.52 5.98
N LEU A 436 -16.92 6.08 5.27
CA LEU A 436 -16.86 7.51 4.99
C LEU A 436 -17.80 7.90 3.83
N ASN A 437 -18.67 8.90 4.07
CA ASN A 437 -19.54 9.45 3.02
C ASN A 437 -19.01 10.81 2.51
N PRO A 438 -19.44 11.23 1.29
CA PRO A 438 -19.13 12.55 0.78
C PRO A 438 -19.48 13.68 1.75
N GLY A 439 -18.51 14.53 2.07
CA GLY A 439 -18.68 15.67 2.99
C GLY A 439 -18.48 15.35 4.47
N GLU A 440 -18.24 14.09 4.84
CA GLU A 440 -17.91 13.69 6.20
C GLU A 440 -16.42 13.92 6.50
N GLN A 441 -16.10 14.08 7.78
CA GLN A 441 -14.72 14.18 8.24
C GLN A 441 -14.58 13.49 9.59
N ASP A 442 -13.73 12.48 9.64
CA ASP A 442 -13.44 11.74 10.85
C ASP A 442 -12.02 12.07 11.34
N VAL A 443 -11.72 11.79 12.61
CA VAL A 443 -10.44 12.14 13.22
C VAL A 443 -9.84 10.94 13.96
N ILE A 444 -8.59 10.62 13.66
CA ILE A 444 -7.76 9.68 14.40
C ILE A 444 -6.72 10.50 15.18
N ASP A 445 -6.68 10.33 16.50
CA ASP A 445 -5.75 11.00 17.41
C ASP A 445 -4.92 9.94 18.16
N PRO A 446 -3.75 9.56 17.61
CA PRO A 446 -2.81 8.69 18.31
C PRO A 446 -2.36 9.33 19.62
N SER A 447 -2.30 8.52 20.68
CA SER A 447 -1.75 8.94 21.96
C SER A 447 -0.26 9.30 21.85
N SER A 448 0.20 10.25 22.66
CA SER A 448 1.59 10.70 22.65
C SER A 448 2.60 9.65 23.12
N ASP A 449 2.13 8.61 23.83
CA ASP A 449 2.97 7.47 24.20
C ASP A 449 2.99 6.38 23.13
N ASN A 450 2.22 6.52 22.04
CA ASN A 450 2.01 5.53 20.97
C ASN A 450 1.28 4.24 21.42
N GLY A 451 0.77 4.17 22.65
CA GLY A 451 0.11 2.99 23.19
C GLY A 451 -1.37 2.89 22.82
N GLY A 452 -1.97 3.98 22.35
CA GLY A 452 -3.39 4.08 22.07
C GLY A 452 -3.74 5.06 20.95
N LEU A 453 -5.03 5.10 20.62
CA LEU A 453 -5.62 6.12 19.76
C LEU A 453 -7.03 6.46 20.23
N THR A 454 -7.51 7.65 19.86
CA THR A 454 -8.93 8.01 19.89
C THR A 454 -9.43 8.20 18.48
N TYR A 455 -10.54 7.53 18.14
CA TYR A 455 -11.27 7.74 16.91
C TYR A 455 -12.51 8.58 17.18
N THR A 456 -12.72 9.64 16.41
CA THR A 456 -13.90 10.51 16.46
C THR A 456 -14.59 10.51 15.11
N ALA A 457 -15.87 10.16 15.09
CA ALA A 457 -16.65 10.11 13.85
C ALA A 457 -17.59 11.31 13.73
N SER A 458 -17.65 11.93 12.56
CA SER A 458 -18.65 12.96 12.25
C SER A 458 -20.07 12.37 12.19
N LYS A 459 -20.21 11.12 11.74
CA LYS A 459 -21.46 10.36 11.69
C LYS A 459 -21.39 9.01 12.38
N ALA A 460 -22.54 8.56 12.86
CA ALA A 460 -22.63 7.30 13.58
C ALA A 460 -22.17 6.10 12.71
N GLN A 461 -21.27 5.29 13.26
CA GLN A 461 -20.70 4.12 12.60
C GLN A 461 -20.07 3.16 13.63
N SER A 462 -19.42 2.10 13.16
CA SER A 462 -18.84 1.06 14.03
C SER A 462 -17.57 0.47 13.40
N PRO A 463 -16.46 1.23 13.40
CA PRO A 463 -15.20 0.75 12.85
C PRO A 463 -14.63 -0.41 13.67
N THR A 464 -13.57 -1.01 13.14
CA THR A 464 -12.67 -1.90 13.86
C THR A 464 -11.40 -1.13 14.24
N ILE A 465 -10.96 -1.25 15.49
CA ILE A 465 -9.71 -0.62 15.96
C ILE A 465 -8.71 -1.73 16.31
N THR A 466 -7.55 -1.70 15.69
CA THR A 466 -6.51 -2.72 15.87
C THR A 466 -5.21 -2.11 16.41
N PHE A 467 -4.58 -2.80 17.36
CA PHE A 467 -3.28 -2.47 17.92
C PHE A 467 -2.35 -3.68 17.78
N GLY A 468 -1.24 -3.51 17.08
CA GLY A 468 -0.14 -4.45 17.11
C GLY A 468 0.94 -4.00 18.08
N ALA A 469 1.45 -4.94 18.86
CA ALA A 469 2.50 -4.72 19.85
C ALA A 469 3.56 -5.82 19.80
N THR A 470 4.81 -5.43 20.01
CA THR A 470 5.96 -6.35 20.07
C THR A 470 6.55 -6.37 21.47
N ASP A 471 6.74 -7.54 22.06
CA ASP A 471 7.42 -7.77 23.33
C ASP A 471 8.61 -8.74 23.10
N PRO A 472 9.61 -8.85 24.01
CA PRO A 472 10.67 -9.83 23.83
C PRO A 472 10.07 -11.24 23.72
N HIS A 473 10.31 -11.89 22.58
CA HIS A 473 9.82 -13.22 22.25
C HIS A 473 8.30 -13.36 22.11
N SER A 474 7.51 -12.28 22.11
CA SER A 474 6.06 -12.41 21.86
C SER A 474 5.47 -11.18 21.17
N TYR A 475 4.45 -11.42 20.36
CA TYR A 475 3.77 -10.39 19.59
C TYR A 475 2.30 -10.45 19.91
N TYR A 476 1.65 -9.29 19.98
CA TYR A 476 0.24 -9.18 20.32
C TYR A 476 -0.50 -8.40 19.25
N THR A 477 -1.73 -8.83 18.97
CA THR A 477 -2.71 -8.03 18.25
C THR A 477 -3.96 -7.92 19.11
N PHE A 478 -4.36 -6.70 19.44
CA PHE A 478 -5.62 -6.40 20.12
C PHE A 478 -6.57 -5.77 19.12
N THR A 479 -7.78 -6.33 18.99
CA THR A 479 -8.79 -5.83 18.05
C THR A 479 -10.09 -5.57 18.77
N VAL A 480 -10.62 -4.36 18.61
CA VAL A 480 -11.94 -3.91 19.05
C VAL A 480 -12.83 -3.77 17.83
N GLN A 481 -13.66 -4.77 17.56
CA GLN A 481 -14.60 -4.75 16.43
C GLN A 481 -15.96 -4.23 16.86
N ASN A 482 -16.71 -3.67 15.90
CA ASN A 482 -18.01 -3.05 16.12
C ASN A 482 -17.93 -1.93 17.17
N ALA A 483 -16.88 -1.10 17.09
CA ALA A 483 -16.61 -0.03 18.03
C ALA A 483 -17.61 1.12 17.84
N ALA A 484 -18.83 0.95 18.35
CA ALA A 484 -19.95 1.82 18.04
C ALA A 484 -19.73 3.26 18.52
N VAL A 485 -19.77 4.20 17.58
CA VAL A 485 -19.73 5.65 17.83
C VAL A 485 -20.97 6.31 17.23
N GLY A 486 -21.53 7.29 17.93
CA GLY A 486 -22.63 8.13 17.46
C GLY A 486 -22.12 9.34 16.67
N ASP A 487 -23.05 10.19 16.22
CA ASP A 487 -22.71 11.46 15.56
C ASP A 487 -21.83 12.33 16.47
N ASN A 488 -20.63 12.70 16.00
CA ASN A 488 -19.60 13.43 16.75
C ASN A 488 -19.12 12.70 18.02
N GLY A 489 -19.37 11.39 18.11
CA GLY A 489 -18.92 10.54 19.20
C GLY A 489 -17.47 10.10 19.01
N SER A 490 -16.81 9.75 20.12
CA SER A 490 -15.45 9.26 20.12
C SER A 490 -15.27 8.01 20.95
N ILE A 491 -14.48 7.06 20.43
CA ILE A 491 -14.08 5.83 21.11
C ILE A 491 -12.55 5.80 21.18
N GLY A 492 -12.01 5.53 22.36
CA GLY A 492 -10.58 5.35 22.58
C GLY A 492 -10.24 3.89 22.83
N ALA A 493 -9.04 3.49 22.46
CA ALA A 493 -8.45 2.24 22.94
C ALA A 493 -6.95 2.44 23.19
N HIS A 494 -6.44 1.80 24.24
CA HIS A 494 -5.07 1.98 24.69
C HIS A 494 -4.53 0.69 25.27
N LEU A 495 -3.40 0.25 24.74
CA LEU A 495 -2.58 -0.81 25.28
C LEU A 495 -1.46 -0.16 26.10
N ALA A 496 -1.47 -0.43 27.40
CA ALA A 496 -0.41 -0.02 28.31
C ALA A 496 0.77 -1.03 28.27
N PRO A 497 1.92 -0.71 28.87
CA PRO A 497 3.05 -1.64 28.96
C PRO A 497 2.67 -3.00 29.59
N PRO A 498 3.45 -4.07 29.33
CA PRO A 498 3.14 -5.42 29.81
C PRO A 498 2.78 -5.49 31.29
N GLY A 499 1.71 -6.24 31.61
CA GLY A 499 1.18 -6.38 32.97
C GLY A 499 0.13 -5.34 33.38
N GLN A 500 -0.16 -4.38 32.51
CA GLN A 500 -1.30 -3.47 32.63
C GLN A 500 -2.47 -3.92 31.74
N PRO A 501 -3.72 -3.53 32.04
CA PRO A 501 -4.86 -3.91 31.22
C PRO A 501 -4.86 -3.19 29.87
N PHE A 502 -5.39 -3.86 28.85
CA PHE A 502 -5.84 -3.19 27.63
C PHE A 502 -7.14 -2.44 27.95
N THR A 503 -7.28 -1.19 27.50
CA THR A 503 -8.42 -0.35 27.85
C THR A 503 -9.19 0.13 26.63
N VAL A 504 -10.50 0.27 26.79
CA VAL A 504 -11.41 0.87 25.81
C VAL A 504 -12.19 1.98 26.51
N ASP A 505 -12.12 3.20 25.98
CA ASP A 505 -12.80 4.38 26.49
C ASP A 505 -14.01 4.72 25.59
N ALA A 506 -15.19 4.27 26.02
CA ALA A 506 -16.47 4.57 25.39
C ALA A 506 -17.18 5.74 26.09
N SER A 507 -16.49 6.52 26.94
CA SER A 507 -17.13 7.56 27.76
C SER A 507 -17.85 8.61 26.92
N LYS A 508 -17.30 8.89 25.74
CA LYS A 508 -17.82 9.84 24.74
C LYS A 508 -18.31 9.17 23.46
N ALA A 509 -18.55 7.85 23.48
CA ALA A 509 -18.95 7.12 22.29
C ALA A 509 -20.25 7.67 21.67
N GLY A 510 -21.18 8.20 22.48
CA GLY A 510 -22.45 8.73 21.99
C GLY A 510 -23.39 7.65 21.41
N ALA A 511 -23.01 6.38 21.51
CA ALA A 511 -23.77 5.23 21.08
C ALA A 511 -23.60 4.06 22.06
N LYS A 512 -24.49 3.09 21.96
CA LYS A 512 -24.39 1.79 22.64
C LYS A 512 -23.99 0.75 21.62
N GLY A 513 -23.00 -0.08 21.96
CA GLY A 513 -22.47 -1.11 21.06
C GLY A 513 -22.38 -2.48 21.72
N GLY A 514 -22.45 -3.52 20.89
CA GLY A 514 -22.06 -4.89 21.23
C GLY A 514 -20.67 -5.16 20.66
N TYR A 515 -19.65 -4.85 21.44
CA TYR A 515 -18.26 -4.88 21.01
C TYR A 515 -17.76 -6.32 20.94
N THR A 516 -16.86 -6.59 20.00
CA THR A 516 -16.07 -7.83 19.97
C THR A 516 -14.63 -7.51 20.31
N ILE A 517 -14.07 -8.24 21.27
CA ILE A 517 -12.65 -8.14 21.62
C ILE A 517 -11.95 -9.41 21.15
N ASN A 518 -10.92 -9.22 20.32
CA ASN A 518 -9.97 -10.27 19.99
C ASN A 518 -8.60 -9.90 20.56
N VAL A 519 -7.95 -10.87 21.21
CA VAL A 519 -6.54 -10.77 21.61
C VAL A 519 -5.82 -11.97 21.01
N GLU A 520 -4.87 -11.67 20.15
CA GLU A 520 -3.96 -12.65 19.57
C GLU A 520 -2.59 -12.47 20.21
N ARG A 521 -1.95 -13.58 20.58
CA ARG A 521 -0.57 -13.60 21.03
C ARG A 521 0.19 -14.68 20.27
N GLU A 522 1.35 -14.31 19.77
CA GLU A 522 2.22 -15.18 18.98
C GLU A 522 3.61 -15.23 19.59
N ASP A 523 4.16 -16.42 19.76
CA ASP A 523 5.54 -16.66 20.19
C ASP A 523 6.10 -17.95 19.58
N ASP A 524 7.26 -18.39 20.07
CA ASP A 524 7.92 -19.63 19.68
C ASP A 524 7.09 -20.91 19.94
N LYS A 525 6.03 -20.82 20.75
CA LYS A 525 5.08 -21.91 21.03
C LYS A 525 3.85 -21.87 20.12
N GLY A 526 3.71 -20.83 19.31
CA GLY A 526 2.64 -20.63 18.35
C GLY A 526 1.61 -19.58 18.79
N VAL A 527 0.46 -19.60 18.12
CA VAL A 527 -0.58 -18.59 18.28
C VAL A 527 -1.58 -18.99 19.37
N ARG A 528 -1.88 -18.06 20.27
CA ARG A 528 -2.99 -18.12 21.24
C ARG A 528 -4.00 -17.04 20.91
N LEU A 529 -5.27 -17.42 20.90
CA LEU A 529 -6.39 -16.54 20.60
C LEU A 529 -7.34 -16.46 21.78
N PHE A 530 -7.82 -15.26 22.05
CA PHE A 530 -8.98 -14.98 22.86
C PHE A 530 -9.97 -14.18 22.00
N LYS A 531 -11.21 -14.65 21.90
CA LYS A 531 -12.27 -13.94 21.21
C LYS A 531 -13.52 -13.89 22.08
N ARG A 532 -14.09 -12.70 22.24
CA ARG A 532 -15.35 -12.52 22.94
C ARG A 532 -16.24 -11.50 22.26
N GLN A 533 -17.43 -11.91 21.84
CA GLN A 533 -18.45 -11.05 21.27
C GLN A 533 -19.45 -10.56 22.33
N GLY A 534 -20.26 -9.57 21.95
CA GLY A 534 -21.40 -9.11 22.75
C GLY A 534 -21.02 -8.37 24.03
N ILE A 535 -19.82 -7.78 24.10
CA ILE A 535 -19.43 -6.95 25.24
C ILE A 535 -20.20 -5.63 25.14
N ALA A 536 -21.21 -5.47 25.99
CA ALA A 536 -22.03 -4.28 26.00
C ALA A 536 -21.28 -3.12 26.65
N LEU A 537 -20.99 -2.08 25.87
CA LEU A 537 -20.52 -0.78 26.35
C LEU A 537 -21.45 0.31 25.83
N GLU A 538 -21.69 1.32 26.65
CA GLU A 538 -22.49 2.50 26.31
C GLU A 538 -21.77 3.79 26.70
N SER A 539 -22.27 4.92 26.20
CA SER A 539 -21.68 6.22 26.49
C SER A 539 -21.58 6.44 28.01
N GLY A 540 -20.38 6.79 28.46
CA GLY A 540 -20.04 6.94 29.88
C GLY A 540 -19.24 5.76 30.45
N ASP A 541 -19.03 4.69 29.68
CA ASP A 541 -18.24 3.54 30.08
C ASP A 541 -16.75 3.67 29.77
N THR A 542 -15.92 3.16 30.68
CA THR A 542 -14.55 2.75 30.38
C THR A 542 -14.37 1.28 30.75
N ALA A 543 -13.80 0.48 29.84
CA ALA A 543 -13.52 -0.93 30.03
C ALA A 543 -12.02 -1.19 30.18
N ALA A 544 -11.63 -2.06 31.11
CA ALA A 544 -10.28 -2.54 31.30
C ALA A 544 -10.27 -4.07 31.23
N PHE A 545 -9.47 -4.60 30.32
CA PHE A 545 -9.26 -6.02 30.04
C PHE A 545 -7.92 -6.44 30.62
N ASP A 546 -7.94 -7.05 31.80
CA ASP A 546 -6.75 -7.66 32.39
C ASP A 546 -6.51 -9.03 31.75
N TYR A 547 -5.55 -9.04 30.83
CA TYR A 547 -5.16 -10.21 30.04
C TYR A 547 -3.98 -10.97 30.65
N SER A 548 -3.42 -10.54 31.79
CA SER A 548 -2.22 -11.15 32.40
C SER A 548 -2.42 -12.64 32.74
N GLY A 549 -3.60 -13.00 33.25
CA GLY A 549 -3.96 -14.38 33.54
C GLY A 549 -4.04 -15.26 32.28
N TRP A 550 -4.60 -14.73 31.19
CA TRP A 550 -4.65 -15.41 29.89
C TRP A 550 -3.26 -15.52 29.27
N ASP A 551 -2.46 -14.46 29.37
CA ASP A 551 -1.07 -14.44 28.90
C ASP A 551 -0.20 -15.50 29.60
N GLY A 552 -0.43 -15.74 30.90
CA GLY A 552 0.17 -16.85 31.65
C GLY A 552 -0.31 -18.26 31.27
N GLY A 553 -1.23 -18.41 30.31
CA GLY A 553 -1.79 -19.69 29.87
C GLY A 553 -3.19 -20.00 30.42
N GLY A 554 -3.80 -19.04 31.12
CA GLY A 554 -5.19 -19.13 31.56
C GLY A 554 -6.19 -19.05 30.39
N GLN A 555 -7.46 -19.36 30.68
CA GLN A 555 -8.54 -19.39 29.68
C GLN A 555 -9.46 -18.15 29.74
N THR A 556 -9.17 -17.21 30.64
CA THR A 556 -10.06 -16.08 30.94
C THR A 556 -9.33 -14.74 30.95
N ILE A 557 -10.01 -13.70 30.49
CA ILE A 557 -9.61 -12.30 30.64
C ILE A 557 -10.60 -11.64 31.60
N ALA A 558 -10.10 -10.93 32.62
CA ALA A 558 -10.98 -10.21 33.53
C ALA A 558 -11.35 -8.85 32.92
N LEU A 559 -12.65 -8.59 32.78
CA LEU A 559 -13.19 -7.33 32.31
C LEU A 559 -13.71 -6.53 33.51
N ALA A 560 -13.20 -5.32 33.66
CA ALA A 560 -13.76 -4.31 34.54
C ALA A 560 -14.41 -3.18 33.73
N VAL A 561 -15.70 -2.92 33.92
CA VAL A 561 -16.40 -1.77 33.31
C VAL A 561 -16.69 -0.74 34.39
N THR A 562 -16.33 0.52 34.15
CA THR A 562 -16.67 1.64 35.01
C THR A 562 -17.67 2.53 34.30
N HIS A 563 -18.89 2.60 34.81
CA HIS A 563 -19.96 3.47 34.32
C HIS A 563 -20.23 4.56 35.35
N GLN A 564 -20.03 5.83 35.01
CA GLN A 564 -20.30 6.97 35.92
C GLN A 564 -19.68 6.78 37.32
N GLY A 565 -18.45 6.24 37.37
CA GLY A 565 -17.71 5.96 38.61
C GLY A 565 -18.07 4.66 39.33
N LYS A 566 -19.07 3.89 38.86
CA LYS A 566 -19.41 2.57 39.40
C LYS A 566 -18.71 1.47 38.61
N LYS A 567 -17.85 0.70 39.28
CA LYS A 567 -17.11 -0.42 38.70
C LYS A 567 -17.87 -1.74 38.84
N THR A 568 -17.98 -2.50 37.75
CA THR A 568 -18.40 -3.90 37.73
C THR A 568 -17.28 -4.76 37.14
N THR A 569 -17.19 -6.02 37.55
CA THR A 569 -16.14 -6.94 37.10
C THR A 569 -16.72 -8.29 36.73
N GLN A 570 -16.25 -8.88 35.65
CA GLN A 570 -16.60 -10.25 35.23
C GLN A 570 -15.41 -10.93 34.56
N ASN A 571 -15.34 -12.25 34.67
CA ASN A 571 -14.37 -13.04 33.92
C ASN A 571 -14.99 -13.44 32.57
N LEU A 572 -14.31 -13.10 31.49
CA LEU A 572 -14.68 -13.49 30.15
C LEU A 572 -13.93 -14.76 29.77
N THR A 573 -14.63 -15.74 29.18
CA THR A 573 -14.02 -16.89 28.50
C THR A 573 -14.06 -16.64 27.00
N THR A 574 -13.14 -17.25 26.26
CA THR A 574 -13.23 -17.30 24.80
C THR A 574 -14.53 -18.00 24.38
N GLU A 575 -15.08 -17.57 23.26
CA GLU A 575 -16.20 -18.21 22.58
C GLU A 575 -15.76 -19.29 21.59
#